data_AF-A0A524FTZ2-F1
#
_entry.id   AF-A0A524FTZ2-F1
#
_cell.length_a   1.000
_cell.length_b   1.000
_cell.length_c   1.000
_cell.angle_alpha   90.00
_cell.angle_beta   90.00
_cell.angle_gamma   90.00
#
_symmetry.space_group_name_H-M   'P 1'
#
loop_
_entity.id
_entity.type
_entity.pdbx_description
1 polymer ?
#
loop_
_entity_poly.entity_id
_entity_poly.type
_entity_poly.pdbx_seq_one_letter_code
_entity_poly.pdbx_strand_id
1 'polypeptide(L)'
;MLFQEISFCQGFLALLFTTILVLFIKFLLGTLITRWWAIKYGWNDSYKSSIHLNSFWLIIDLFFSIIFIFVVNGIFLAVICAFVTNILIGTLIASRIYEQKYKKSLIFISFIFIVLLLFYFIIYLILIVIFSIILLAI
;
A
#
# COMPACT_ATOMS: atom_id res chain seq x y z
N MET A 1 12.75 33.58 6.83
CA MET A 1 12.33 32.68 7.92
C MET A 1 10.83 32.41 7.90
N LEU A 2 9.95 33.39 8.15
CA LEU A 2 8.49 33.14 8.25
C LEU A 2 7.86 32.53 6.97
N PHE A 3 8.25 33.00 5.78
CA PHE A 3 7.80 32.42 4.50
C PHE A 3 8.34 31.00 4.23
N GLN A 4 9.54 30.69 4.73
CA GLN A 4 10.12 29.34 4.61
C GLN A 4 9.38 28.35 5.52
N GLU A 5 9.05 28.75 6.75
CA GLU A 5 8.29 27.91 7.69
C GLU A 5 6.88 27.62 7.20
N ILE A 6 6.19 28.61 6.61
CA ILE A 6 4.85 28.40 6.01
C ILE A 6 4.95 27.43 4.82
N SER A 7 5.94 27.61 3.93
CA SER A 7 6.13 26.72 2.78
C SER A 7 6.47 25.28 3.20
N PHE A 8 7.24 25.12 4.27
CA PHE A 8 7.59 23.81 4.83
C PHE A 8 6.37 23.11 5.43
N CYS A 9 5.57 23.82 6.23
CA CYS A 9 4.37 23.27 6.85
C CYS A 9 3.32 22.84 5.80
N GLN A 10 3.14 23.66 4.75
CA GLN A 10 2.25 23.31 3.63
C GLN A 10 2.74 22.08 2.84
N GLY A 11 4.04 22.01 2.54
CA GLY A 11 4.63 20.85 1.87
C GLY A 11 4.50 19.56 2.69
N PHE A 12 4.70 19.64 4.00
CA PHE A 12 4.54 18.50 4.91
C PHE A 12 3.09 18.01 4.99
N LEU A 13 2.12 18.93 5.14
CA LEU A 13 0.70 18.58 5.14
C LEU A 13 0.26 17.94 3.82
N ALA A 14 0.72 18.46 2.68
CA ALA A 14 0.44 17.88 1.38
C ALA A 14 1.01 16.45 1.26
N LEU A 15 2.22 16.20 1.78
CA LEU A 15 2.84 14.88 1.76
C LEU A 15 2.10 13.88 2.65
N LEU A 16 1.68 14.29 3.85
CA LEU A 16 0.86 13.45 4.72
C LEU A 16 -0.49 13.11 4.07
N PHE A 17 -1.17 14.12 3.52
CA PHE A 17 -2.47 13.93 2.89
C PHE A 17 -2.40 12.99 1.69
N THR A 18 -1.41 13.19 0.81
CA THR A 18 -1.18 12.31 -0.35
C THR A 18 -0.84 10.88 0.07
N THR A 19 -0.03 10.70 1.12
CA THR A 19 0.30 9.38 1.67
C THR A 19 -0.95 8.65 2.17
N ILE A 20 -1.77 9.33 2.99
CA ILE A 20 -3.01 8.75 3.52
C ILE A 20 -3.97 8.34 2.39
N LEU A 21 -4.13 9.21 1.38
CA LEU A 21 -5.00 8.95 0.24
C LEU A 21 -4.53 7.73 -0.55
N VAL A 22 -3.23 7.64 -0.84
CA VAL A 22 -2.62 6.49 -1.53
C VAL A 22 -2.82 5.18 -0.76
N LEU A 23 -2.60 5.19 0.55
CA LEU A 23 -2.81 4.03 1.40
C LEU A 23 -4.27 3.58 1.43
N PHE A 24 -5.20 4.53 1.43
CA PHE A 24 -6.64 4.23 1.38
C PHE A 24 -7.05 3.59 0.05
N ILE A 25 -6.54 4.10 -1.08
CA ILE A 25 -6.77 3.48 -2.40
C ILE A 25 -6.21 2.05 -2.43
N LYS A 26 -4.98 1.85 -1.93
CA LYS A 26 -4.34 0.53 -1.82
C LYS A 26 -5.20 -0.43 -1.00
N PHE A 27 -5.75 0.03 0.13
CA PHE A 27 -6.63 -0.76 0.98
C PHE A 27 -7.91 -1.21 0.24
N LEU A 28 -8.57 -0.31 -0.49
CA LEU A 28 -9.78 -0.64 -1.24
C LEU A 28 -9.49 -1.66 -2.35
N LEU A 29 -8.45 -1.42 -3.15
CA LEU A 29 -8.07 -2.33 -4.24
C LEU A 29 -7.57 -3.67 -3.71
N GLY A 30 -6.75 -3.66 -2.67
CA GLY A 30 -6.29 -4.87 -2.00
C GLY A 30 -7.46 -5.71 -1.48
N THR A 31 -8.50 -5.09 -0.94
CA THR A 31 -9.72 -5.77 -0.49
C THR A 31 -10.45 -6.45 -1.65
N LEU A 32 -10.58 -5.78 -2.79
CA LEU A 32 -11.22 -6.36 -3.97
C LEU A 32 -10.41 -7.52 -4.55
N ILE A 33 -9.09 -7.37 -4.68
CA ILE A 33 -8.19 -8.39 -5.25
C ILE A 33 -8.12 -9.61 -4.33
N THR A 34 -7.96 -9.41 -3.02
CA THR A 34 -7.94 -10.50 -2.02
C THR A 34 -9.22 -11.32 -2.07
N ARG A 35 -10.38 -10.66 -2.12
CA ARG A 35 -11.68 -11.32 -2.24
C ARG A 35 -11.80 -12.07 -3.57
N TRP A 36 -11.47 -11.44 -4.69
CA TRP A 36 -11.54 -12.08 -6.01
C TRP A 36 -10.71 -13.36 -6.07
N TRP A 37 -9.50 -13.32 -5.52
CA TRP A 37 -8.65 -14.50 -5.46
C TRP A 37 -9.19 -15.56 -4.49
N ALA A 38 -9.74 -15.17 -3.33
CA ALA A 38 -10.38 -16.13 -2.42
C ALA A 38 -11.53 -16.88 -3.11
N ILE A 39 -12.38 -16.18 -3.88
CA ILE A 39 -13.46 -16.79 -4.68
C ILE A 39 -12.88 -17.79 -5.68
N LYS A 40 -11.84 -17.40 -6.43
CA LYS A 40 -11.21 -18.24 -7.45
C LYS A 40 -10.69 -19.58 -6.91
N TYR A 41 -10.24 -19.61 -5.66
CA TYR A 41 -9.66 -20.80 -5.02
C TYR A 41 -10.61 -21.48 -4.03
N GLY A 42 -11.88 -21.04 -3.95
CA GLY A 42 -12.89 -21.62 -3.07
C GLY A 42 -12.59 -21.42 -1.57
N TRP A 43 -11.91 -20.33 -1.21
CA TRP A 43 -11.66 -19.96 0.18
C TRP A 43 -12.81 -19.11 0.73
N ASN A 44 -12.81 -18.83 2.03
CA ASN A 44 -13.79 -17.93 2.66
C ASN A 44 -13.79 -16.54 1.98
N ASP A 45 -14.79 -16.27 1.15
CA ASP A 45 -14.90 -15.09 0.29
C ASP A 45 -15.60 -13.91 0.96
N SER A 46 -15.84 -14.00 2.27
CA SER A 46 -16.50 -12.94 3.01
C SER A 46 -15.70 -11.63 2.93
N TYR A 47 -16.42 -10.52 2.77
CA TYR A 47 -15.83 -9.18 2.86
C TYR A 47 -15.13 -8.96 4.18
N LYS A 48 -15.62 -9.57 5.27
CA LYS A 48 -15.01 -9.47 6.59
C LYS A 48 -13.56 -9.99 6.57
N SER A 49 -13.31 -11.16 5.97
CA SER A 49 -11.96 -11.75 5.89
C SER A 49 -10.98 -10.90 5.08
N SER A 50 -11.42 -10.42 3.92
CA SER A 50 -10.59 -9.54 3.06
C SER A 50 -10.33 -8.19 3.72
N ILE A 51 -11.33 -7.57 4.34
CA ILE A 51 -11.18 -6.31 5.09
C ILE A 51 -10.20 -6.49 6.25
N HIS A 52 -10.28 -7.57 7.04
CA HIS A 52 -9.36 -7.78 8.16
C HIS A 52 -7.90 -7.87 7.71
N LEU A 53 -7.63 -8.61 6.64
CA LEU A 53 -6.28 -8.73 6.09
C LEU A 53 -5.76 -7.39 5.57
N ASN A 54 -6.57 -6.64 4.82
CA ASN A 54 -6.14 -5.37 4.24
C ASN A 54 -6.04 -4.25 5.29
N SER A 55 -6.89 -4.26 6.31
CA SER A 55 -6.79 -3.30 7.43
C SER A 55 -5.48 -3.48 8.18
N PHE A 56 -5.02 -4.73 8.33
CA PHE A 56 -3.74 -5.01 8.93
C PHE A 56 -2.57 -4.44 8.10
N TRP A 57 -2.61 -4.61 6.77
CA TRP A 57 -1.62 -3.99 5.88
C TRP A 57 -1.66 -2.47 5.93
N LEU A 58 -2.85 -1.88 5.95
CA LEU A 58 -3.03 -0.44 6.08
C LEU A 58 -2.35 0.10 7.35
N ILE A 59 -2.54 -0.60 8.48
CA ILE A 59 -1.91 -0.22 9.76
C ILE A 59 -0.39 -0.31 9.67
N ILE A 60 0.16 -1.40 9.11
CA ILE A 60 1.60 -1.56 8.91
C ILE A 60 2.15 -0.42 8.06
N ASP A 61 1.53 -0.19 6.89
CA ASP A 61 2.00 0.80 5.94
C ASP A 61 1.95 2.21 6.55
N LEU A 62 0.89 2.53 7.28
CA LEU A 62 0.74 3.81 7.96
C LEU A 62 1.79 3.98 9.06
N PHE A 63 2.03 2.95 9.88
CA PHE A 63 3.06 2.95 10.92
C PHE A 63 4.45 3.23 10.34
N PHE A 64 4.84 2.48 9.31
CA PHE A 64 6.14 2.69 8.65
C PHE A 64 6.21 4.05 7.95
N SER A 65 5.14 4.49 7.28
CA SER A 65 5.13 5.79 6.59
C SER A 65 5.33 6.95 7.55
N ILE A 66 4.70 6.92 8.74
CA ILE A 66 4.84 8.00 9.74
C ILE A 66 6.23 7.98 10.38
N ILE A 67 6.75 6.81 10.76
CA ILE A 67 8.06 6.72 11.45
C ILE A 67 9.19 7.24 10.57
N PHE A 68 9.15 6.87 9.30
CA PHE A 68 10.25 7.14 8.38
C PHE A 68 10.10 8.47 7.62
N ILE A 69 9.01 9.23 7.81
CA ILE A 69 8.82 10.54 7.17
C ILE A 69 9.90 11.56 7.59
N PHE A 70 10.47 11.40 8.78
CA PHE A 70 11.48 12.30 9.35
C PHE A 70 12.93 11.88 9.06
N VAL A 71 13.13 10.75 8.38
CA VAL A 71 14.47 10.19 8.11
C VAL A 71 14.89 10.55 6.68
N VAL A 72 16.13 10.99 6.49
CA VAL A 72 16.71 11.20 5.15
C VAL A 72 16.75 9.86 4.40
N ASN A 73 16.21 9.80 3.18
CA ASN A 73 15.91 8.56 2.44
C ASN A 73 14.93 7.61 3.15
N GLY A 74 14.24 8.09 4.18
CA GLY A 74 13.32 7.31 5.00
C GLY A 74 12.18 6.71 4.20
N ILE A 75 11.67 7.41 3.17
CA ILE A 75 10.59 6.90 2.31
C ILE A 75 10.96 5.57 1.65
N PHE A 76 12.18 5.43 1.12
CA PHE A 76 12.60 4.18 0.48
C PHE A 76 12.75 3.04 1.50
N LEU A 77 13.34 3.36 2.66
CA LEU A 77 13.49 2.41 3.76
C LEU A 77 12.13 1.98 4.33
N ALA A 78 11.18 2.91 4.43
CA ALA A 78 9.79 2.65 4.86
C ALA A 78 9.11 1.65 3.93
N VAL A 79 9.26 1.83 2.62
CA VAL A 79 8.68 0.95 1.61
C VAL A 79 9.24 -0.47 1.74
N ILE A 80 10.56 -0.62 1.88
CA ILE A 80 11.19 -1.95 2.03
C ILE A 80 10.75 -2.61 3.33
N CYS A 81 10.83 -1.91 4.46
CA CYS A 81 10.44 -2.44 5.76
C CYS A 81 8.95 -2.83 5.80
N ALA A 82 8.07 -1.97 5.27
CA ALA A 82 6.65 -2.25 5.16
C ALA A 82 6.39 -3.45 4.25
N PHE A 83 7.04 -3.54 3.09
CA PHE A 83 6.89 -4.66 2.16
C PHE A 83 7.26 -6.00 2.80
N VAL A 84 8.45 -6.10 3.42
CA VAL A 84 8.91 -7.32 4.09
C VAL A 84 7.97 -7.71 5.22
N THR A 85 7.60 -6.74 6.07
CA THR A 85 6.69 -6.97 7.20
C THR A 85 5.32 -7.43 6.73
N ASN A 86 4.78 -6.79 5.68
CA ASN A 86 3.50 -7.15 5.11
C ASN A 86 3.48 -8.56 4.50
N ILE A 87 4.58 -9.00 3.86
CA ILE A 87 4.68 -10.38 3.36
C ILE A 87 4.71 -11.36 4.52
N LEU A 88 5.60 -11.15 5.50
CA LEU A 88 5.80 -12.09 6.60
C LEU A 88 4.53 -12.20 7.46
N ILE A 89 4.06 -11.07 7.98
CA ILE A 89 2.91 -11.06 8.89
C ILE A 89 1.60 -11.25 8.11
N GLY A 90 1.47 -10.67 6.92
CA GLY A 90 0.29 -10.89 6.07
C GLY A 90 0.11 -12.37 5.70
N THR A 91 1.20 -13.11 5.46
CA THR A 91 1.12 -14.55 5.23
C THR A 91 0.61 -15.30 6.45
N LEU A 92 1.11 -14.96 7.65
CA LEU A 92 0.65 -15.56 8.90
C LEU A 92 -0.83 -15.30 9.14
N ILE A 93 -1.27 -14.05 8.96
CA ILE A 93 -2.68 -13.67 9.14
C ILE A 93 -3.56 -14.35 8.10
N ALA A 94 -3.17 -14.35 6.82
CA ALA A 94 -3.91 -15.02 5.76
C ALA A 94 -4.03 -16.53 6.00
N SER A 95 -2.99 -17.18 6.55
CA SER A 95 -3.05 -18.61 6.91
C SER A 95 -4.11 -18.89 7.97
N ARG A 96 -4.29 -17.98 8.93
CA ARG A 96 -5.30 -18.09 9.98
C ARG A 96 -6.71 -17.73 9.49
N ILE A 97 -6.85 -16.65 8.71
CA ILE A 97 -8.15 -16.17 8.23
C ILE A 97 -8.79 -17.15 7.24
N TYR A 98 -7.99 -17.73 6.35
CA TYR A 98 -8.49 -18.61 5.28
C TYR A 98 -8.26 -20.10 5.58
N GLU A 99 -7.77 -20.43 6.77
CA GLU A 99 -7.46 -21.81 7.21
C GLU A 99 -6.58 -22.58 6.21
N GLN A 100 -5.62 -21.89 5.60
CA GLN A 100 -4.74 -22.47 4.59
C GLN A 100 -3.34 -22.75 5.14
N LYS A 101 -2.67 -23.74 4.53
CA LYS A 101 -1.26 -24.00 4.79
C LYS A 101 -0.42 -22.76 4.47
N TYR A 102 0.57 -22.47 5.31
CA TYR A 102 1.47 -21.30 5.17
C TYR A 102 1.99 -21.11 3.73
N LYS A 103 2.41 -22.19 3.06
CA LYS A 103 2.89 -22.13 1.67
C LYS A 103 1.84 -21.61 0.68
N LYS A 104 0.57 -22.01 0.81
CA LYS A 104 -0.52 -21.51 -0.05
C LYS A 104 -0.82 -20.05 0.25
N SER A 105 -0.82 -19.67 1.53
CA SER A 105 -0.99 -18.28 1.94
C SER A 105 0.14 -17.40 1.43
N LEU A 106 1.39 -17.87 1.44
CA LEU A 106 2.53 -17.11 0.94
C LEU A 106 2.40 -16.82 -0.55
N ILE A 107 1.98 -17.81 -1.36
CA ILE A 107 1.72 -17.63 -2.79
C ILE A 107 0.60 -16.61 -3.01
N PHE A 108 -0.48 -16.70 -2.23
CA PHE A 108 -1.60 -15.77 -2.29
C PHE A 108 -1.17 -14.33 -1.99
N ILE A 109 -0.46 -14.12 -0.87
CA ILE A 109 0.02 -12.79 -0.49
C ILE A 109 0.99 -12.26 -1.55
N SER A 110 1.96 -13.07 -1.98
CA SER A 110 2.94 -12.68 -3.01
C SER A 110 2.24 -12.25 -4.30
N PHE A 111 1.22 -13.00 -4.73
CA PHE A 111 0.43 -12.64 -5.91
C PHE A 111 -0.26 -11.28 -5.75
N ILE A 112 -0.93 -11.05 -4.63
CA ILE A 112 -1.61 -9.76 -4.37
C ILE A 112 -0.62 -8.61 -4.37
N PHE A 113 0.55 -8.79 -3.76
CA PHE A 113 1.60 -7.77 -3.75
C PHE A 113 2.13 -7.49 -5.16
N ILE A 114 2.31 -8.51 -6.00
CA ILE A 114 2.71 -8.31 -7.40
C ILE A 114 1.64 -7.51 -8.16
N VAL A 115 0.36 -7.84 -7.99
CA VAL A 115 -0.73 -7.11 -8.66
C VAL A 115 -0.82 -5.66 -8.17
N LEU A 116 -0.73 -5.43 -6.87
CA LEU A 116 -0.71 -4.08 -6.31
C LEU A 116 0.49 -3.28 -6.81
N LEU A 117 1.67 -3.90 -6.88
CA LEU A 117 2.88 -3.25 -7.38
C LEU A 117 2.76 -2.87 -8.87
N LEU A 118 2.20 -3.74 -9.70
CA LEU A 118 1.90 -3.41 -11.11
C LEU A 118 0.92 -2.24 -11.22
N PHE A 119 -0.12 -2.22 -10.39
CA PHE A 119 -1.09 -1.13 -10.38
C PHE A 119 -0.44 0.21 -9.98
N TYR A 120 0.44 0.19 -8.96
CA TYR A 120 1.24 1.35 -8.58
C TYR A 120 2.12 1.85 -9.73
N PHE A 121 2.78 0.94 -10.43
CA PHE A 121 3.63 1.29 -11.56
C PHE A 121 2.84 1.98 -12.68
N ILE A 122 1.62 1.48 -12.98
CA ILE A 122 0.73 2.08 -13.98
C ILE A 122 0.31 3.50 -13.56
N ILE A 123 -0.13 3.70 -12.31
CA ILE A 123 -0.49 5.04 -11.81
C ILE A 123 0.68 6.00 -11.91
N TYR A 124 1.86 5.56 -11.49
CA TYR A 124 3.06 6.39 -11.50
C TYR A 124 3.43 6.82 -12.92
N LEU A 125 3.35 5.91 -13.89
CA LEU A 125 3.60 6.21 -15.30
C LEU A 125 2.59 7.23 -15.85
N ILE A 126 1.30 7.06 -15.53
CA ILE A 126 0.24 8.02 -15.92
C ILE A 126 0.54 9.42 -15.36
N LEU A 127 0.92 9.52 -14.08
CA LEU A 127 1.25 10.80 -13.46
C LEU A 127 2.44 11.48 -14.16
N ILE A 128 3.51 10.74 -14.46
CA ILE A 128 4.67 11.30 -15.19
C ILE A 128 4.24 11.86 -16.54
N VAL A 129 3.42 11.12 -17.30
CA VAL A 129 2.96 11.56 -18.61
C VAL A 129 2.13 12.84 -18.50
N ILE A 130 1.18 12.90 -17.54
CA ILE A 130 0.37 14.10 -17.30
C ILE A 130 1.24 15.30 -16.94
N PHE A 131 2.18 15.14 -16.00
CA PHE A 131 3.09 16.23 -15.61
C PHE A 131 3.97 16.70 -16.77
N SER A 132 4.45 15.77 -17.61
CA SER A 132 5.28 16.11 -18.77
C SER A 132 4.50 16.90 -19.81
N ILE A 133 3.23 16.55 -20.06
CA ILE A 133 2.35 17.29 -20.98
C ILE A 133 2.10 18.71 -20.44
N ILE A 134 1.79 18.85 -19.15
CA ILE A 134 1.55 20.15 -18.52
C ILE A 134 2.80 21.04 -18.63
N LEU A 135 3.98 20.50 -18.36
CA LEU A 135 5.25 21.23 -18.46
C LEU A 135 5.59 21.65 -19.89
N LEU A 136 5.22 20.87 -20.90
CA LEU A 136 5.42 21.24 -22.32
C LEU A 136 4.37 22.23 -22.83
N ALA A 137 3.24 22.36 -22.13
CA ALA A 137 2.14 23.26 -22.51
C ALA A 137 2.23 24.65 -21.87
N ILE A 138 3.10 24.83 -20.87
CA ILE A 138 3.41 26.10 -20.19
C ILE A 138 4.70 26.67 -20.79
#